data_AF-A0A9P0P3E6-F1
#
_entry.id   AF-A0A9P0P3E6-F1
#
_cell.length_a   1.000
_cell.length_b   1.000
_cell.length_c   1.000
_cell.angle_alpha   90.00
_cell.angle_beta   90.00
_cell.angle_gamma   90.00
#
_symmetry.space_group_name_H-M   'P 1'
#
loop_
_entity.id
_entity.type
_entity.pdbx_description
1 polymer ?
#
loop_
_entity_poly.entity_id
_entity_poly.type
_entity_poly.pdbx_seq_one_letter_code
_entity_poly.pdbx_strand_id
1 'polypeptide(L)'
;QIRESLNSSVSPCENVWEAACGSWLRNNPLPKDRSIWNYKQQVVRKELEQVRDIIATLELPLHTNTLGWKLRHLYESCVNVDDVNAERDTPLKNIISELGKLHEN
;
A
#
# COMPACT_ATOMS: atom_id res chain seq x y z
N GLN A 1 -15.98 -14.12 11.81
CA GLN A 1 -16.21 -12.78 11.23
C GLN A 1 -17.28 -11.98 11.97
N ILE A 2 -18.59 -12.18 11.77
CA ILE A 2 -19.59 -11.31 12.44
C ILE A 2 -19.53 -11.42 13.97
N ARG A 3 -19.51 -12.64 14.53
CA ARG A 3 -19.51 -12.85 15.99
C ARG A 3 -18.29 -12.24 16.71
N GLU A 4 -17.16 -12.12 16.03
CA GLU A 4 -15.93 -11.53 16.60
C GLU A 4 -15.99 -10.01 16.68
N SER A 5 -16.83 -9.39 15.85
CA SER A 5 -17.01 -7.93 15.83
C SER A 5 -18.00 -7.43 16.88
N LEU A 6 -18.93 -8.30 17.30
CA LEU A 6 -20.03 -7.96 18.21
C LEU A 6 -19.51 -7.61 19.61
N ASN A 7 -20.05 -6.52 20.17
CA ASN A 7 -19.94 -6.19 21.58
C ASN A 7 -21.26 -6.52 22.29
N SER A 8 -21.34 -7.70 22.91
CA SER A 8 -22.55 -8.14 23.63
C SER A 8 -22.84 -7.38 24.92
N SER A 9 -21.95 -6.48 25.34
CA SER A 9 -22.14 -5.65 26.53
C SER A 9 -22.94 -4.37 26.25
N VAL A 10 -23.27 -4.08 24.99
CA VAL A 10 -24.01 -2.89 24.57
C VAL A 10 -25.28 -3.31 23.86
N SER A 11 -26.42 -2.73 24.26
CA SER A 11 -27.70 -2.98 23.62
C SER A 11 -27.73 -2.41 22.20
N PRO A 12 -28.11 -3.17 21.16
CA PRO A 12 -28.27 -2.65 19.80
C PRO A 12 -29.31 -1.54 19.70
N CYS A 13 -30.29 -1.51 20.61
CA CYS A 13 -31.33 -0.48 20.66
C CYS A 13 -30.79 0.88 21.16
N GLU A 14 -29.66 0.88 21.88
CA GLU A 14 -29.03 2.10 22.39
C GLU A 14 -27.95 2.61 21.42
N ASN A 15 -27.08 1.72 20.94
CA ASN A 15 -26.03 2.05 19.98
C ASN A 15 -25.72 0.84 19.09
N VAL A 16 -26.40 0.77 17.95
CA VAL A 16 -26.22 -0.32 16.98
C VAL A 16 -24.79 -0.42 16.45
N TRP A 17 -24.07 0.70 16.35
CA TRP A 17 -22.70 0.71 15.84
C TRP A 17 -21.72 0.08 16.83
N GLU A 18 -21.78 0.45 18.10
CA GLU A 18 -20.92 -0.15 19.14
C GLU A 18 -21.28 -1.62 19.38
N ALA A 19 -22.58 -1.94 19.41
CA ALA A 19 -23.03 -3.32 19.55
C ALA A 19 -22.54 -4.22 18.39
N ALA A 20 -22.50 -3.70 17.16
CA ALA A 20 -22.10 -4.46 15.98
C ALA A 20 -20.58 -4.50 15.75
N CYS A 21 -19.85 -3.43 16.08
CA CYS A 21 -18.45 -3.23 15.68
C CYS A 21 -17.48 -3.01 16.83
N GLY A 22 -17.95 -2.77 18.06
CA GLY A 22 -17.12 -2.36 19.18
C GLY A 22 -15.97 -3.30 19.50
N SER A 23 -16.20 -4.62 19.43
CA SER A 23 -15.14 -5.61 19.65
C SER A 23 -14.14 -5.64 18.50
N TRP A 24 -14.60 -5.41 17.26
CA TRP A 24 -13.70 -5.31 16.11
C TRP A 24 -12.72 -4.14 16.27
N LEU A 25 -13.21 -2.97 16.66
CA LEU A 25 -12.39 -1.77 16.83
C LEU A 25 -11.30 -1.96 17.91
N ARG A 26 -11.63 -2.62 19.02
CA ARG A 26 -10.66 -2.96 20.08
C ARG A 26 -9.56 -3.90 19.58
N ASN A 27 -9.92 -4.87 18.74
CA ASN A 27 -9.00 -5.89 18.24
C ASN A 27 -8.22 -5.45 16.98
N ASN A 28 -8.62 -4.34 16.35
CA ASN A 28 -8.04 -3.86 15.11
C ASN A 28 -7.67 -2.37 15.24
N PRO A 29 -6.64 -2.03 16.03
CA PRO A 29 -6.17 -0.65 16.15
C PRO A 29 -5.62 -0.15 14.81
N LEU A 30 -5.64 1.17 14.62
CA LEU A 30 -5.10 1.84 13.44
C LEU A 30 -3.59 1.56 13.30
N PRO A 31 -3.13 0.93 12.20
CA PRO A 31 -1.71 0.74 11.93
C PRO A 31 -0.97 2.07 11.75
N LYS A 32 0.31 2.13 12.12
CA LYS A 32 1.12 3.36 12.10
C LYS A 32 1.31 3.96 10.70
N ASP A 33 1.25 3.13 9.66
CA ASP A 33 1.39 3.50 8.26
C ASP A 33 0.06 3.92 7.60
N ARG A 34 -1.03 4.01 8.39
CA ARG A 34 -2.38 4.25 7.87
C ARG A 34 -3.05 5.39 8.63
N SER A 35 -3.85 6.16 7.91
CA SER A 35 -4.76 7.17 8.48
C SER A 35 -6.16 6.63 8.77
N ILE A 36 -6.55 5.51 8.13
CA ILE A 36 -7.86 4.87 8.27
C ILE A 36 -7.68 3.35 8.35
N TRP A 37 -8.43 2.71 9.26
CA TRP A 37 -8.46 1.25 9.37
C TRP A 37 -9.88 0.73 9.58
N ASN A 38 -10.34 -0.05 8.62
CA ASN A 38 -11.64 -0.71 8.62
C ASN A 38 -11.55 -1.99 7.78
N TYR A 39 -12.63 -2.76 7.73
CA TYR A 39 -12.67 -4.01 6.96
C TYR A 39 -12.29 -3.82 5.48
N LYS A 40 -12.73 -2.74 4.82
CA LYS A 40 -12.35 -2.46 3.43
C LYS A 40 -10.84 -2.29 3.29
N GLN A 41 -10.19 -1.61 4.23
CA GLN A 41 -8.73 -1.45 4.22
C GLN A 41 -7.99 -2.79 4.44
N GLN A 42 -8.55 -3.70 5.25
CA GLN A 42 -8.00 -5.05 5.40
C GLN A 42 -8.05 -5.84 4.08
N VAL A 43 -9.18 -5.75 3.36
CA VAL A 43 -9.34 -6.40 2.05
C VAL A 43 -8.37 -5.81 1.03
N VAL A 44 -8.31 -4.48 0.90
CA VAL A 44 -7.39 -3.79 -0.02
C VAL A 44 -5.94 -4.18 0.27
N ARG A 45 -5.55 -4.25 1.54
CA ARG A 45 -4.20 -4.68 1.92
C ARG A 45 -3.91 -6.10 1.43
N LYS A 46 -4.82 -7.05 1.68
CA LYS A 46 -4.65 -8.44 1.26
C LYS A 46 -4.58 -8.57 -0.26
N GLU A 47 -5.38 -7.79 -0.99
CA GLU A 47 -5.35 -7.77 -2.45
C GLU A 47 -4.03 -7.22 -3.00
N LEU A 48 -3.53 -6.12 -2.42
CA LEU A 48 -2.22 -5.57 -2.79
C LEU A 48 -1.07 -6.54 -2.49
N GLU A 49 -1.14 -7.27 -1.38
CA GLU A 49 -0.18 -8.34 -1.05
C GLU A 49 -0.22 -9.45 -2.12
N GLN A 50 -1.40 -9.87 -2.57
CA GLN A 50 -1.54 -10.86 -3.65
C GLN A 50 -0.99 -10.36 -4.99
N VAL A 51 -1.31 -9.12 -5.39
CA VAL A 51 -0.79 -8.51 -6.61
C VAL A 51 0.74 -8.42 -6.57
N ARG A 52 1.29 -7.99 -5.42
CA ARG A 52 2.73 -7.95 -5.20
C ARG A 52 3.35 -9.33 -5.39
N ASP A 53 2.77 -10.36 -4.77
CA ASP A 53 3.29 -11.72 -4.85
C ASP A 53 3.23 -12.27 -6.28
N ILE A 54 2.16 -11.98 -7.04
CA ILE A 54 2.07 -12.32 -8.47
C ILE A 54 3.22 -11.69 -9.25
N ILE A 55 3.46 -10.38 -9.10
CA ILE A 55 4.52 -9.68 -9.84
C ILE A 55 5.92 -10.17 -9.40
N ALA A 56 6.10 -10.40 -8.10
CA ALA A 56 7.35 -10.87 -7.51
C ALA A 56 7.70 -12.32 -7.90
N THR A 57 6.72 -13.10 -8.35
CA THR A 57 6.89 -14.49 -8.79
C THR A 57 6.82 -14.67 -10.31
N LEU A 58 6.57 -13.60 -11.08
CA LEU A 58 6.63 -13.65 -12.54
C LEU A 58 7.99 -14.20 -12.99
N GLU A 59 7.95 -15.16 -13.92
CA GLU A 59 9.16 -15.67 -14.56
C GLU A 59 9.93 -14.54 -15.21
N LEU A 60 11.26 -14.62 -15.15
CA LEU A 60 12.12 -13.65 -15.79
C LEU A 60 11.81 -13.62 -17.29
N PRO A 61 11.34 -12.48 -17.82
CA PRO A 61 10.86 -12.43 -19.19
C PRO A 61 12.01 -12.64 -20.17
N LEU A 62 11.88 -13.66 -21.02
CA LEU A 62 12.88 -14.01 -22.04
C LEU A 62 13.04 -12.93 -23.13
N HIS A 63 12.05 -12.05 -23.27
CA HIS A 63 12.04 -10.97 -24.26
C HIS A 63 11.75 -9.62 -23.62
N THR A 64 12.58 -8.64 -23.96
CA THR A 64 12.42 -7.23 -23.57
C THR A 64 11.14 -6.63 -24.13
N ASN A 65 10.59 -5.60 -23.47
CA ASN A 65 9.42 -4.82 -23.90
C ASN A 65 8.06 -5.56 -23.92
N THR A 66 8.01 -6.82 -23.50
CA THR A 66 6.75 -7.54 -23.23
C THR A 66 6.02 -6.95 -22.01
N LEU A 67 4.72 -7.25 -21.84
CA LEU A 67 3.97 -6.82 -20.66
C LEU A 67 4.61 -7.34 -19.36
N GLY A 68 4.99 -8.63 -19.33
CA GLY A 68 5.68 -9.23 -18.19
C GLY A 68 7.01 -8.54 -17.89
N TRP A 69 7.79 -8.19 -18.92
CA TRP A 69 9.04 -7.45 -18.77
C TRP A 69 8.82 -6.07 -18.16
N LYS A 70 7.85 -5.30 -18.67
CA LYS A 70 7.55 -3.95 -18.16
C LYS A 70 7.08 -4.00 -16.71
N LEU A 71 6.17 -4.92 -16.39
CA LEU A 71 5.65 -5.07 -15.03
C LEU A 71 6.77 -5.46 -14.05
N ARG A 72 7.61 -6.42 -14.43
CA ARG A 72 8.72 -6.88 -13.59
C ARG A 72 9.76 -5.78 -13.36
N HIS A 73 10.24 -5.14 -14.43
CA HIS A 73 11.26 -4.10 -14.32
C HIS A 73 10.75 -2.89 -13.55
N LEU A 74 9.50 -2.45 -13.78
CA LEU A 74 8.92 -1.34 -13.03
C LEU A 74 8.78 -1.68 -11.53
N TYR A 75 8.41 -2.92 -11.21
CA TYR A 75 8.35 -3.35 -9.83
C TYR A 75 9.73 -3.38 -9.17
N GLU A 76 10.72 -3.97 -9.84
CA GLU A 76 12.11 -4.06 -9.35
C GLU A 76 12.74 -2.68 -9.15
N SER A 77 12.50 -1.73 -10.05
CA SER A 77 13.00 -0.35 -9.90
C SER A 77 12.40 0.38 -8.70
N CYS A 78 11.21 0.00 -8.25
CA CYS A 78 10.55 0.60 -7.09
C CYS A 78 11.02 -0.02 -5.76
N VAL A 79 11.24 -1.33 -5.73
CA VAL A 79 11.64 -2.03 -4.49
C VAL A 79 13.15 -2.01 -4.23
N ASN A 80 13.97 -1.69 -5.23
CA ASN A 80 15.41 -1.52 -5.07
C ASN A 80 15.74 -0.15 -4.43
N VAL A 81 15.53 -0.07 -3.12
CA VAL A 81 15.74 1.15 -2.34
C VAL A 81 17.23 1.53 -2.25
N ASP A 82 18.15 0.58 -2.43
CA ASP A 82 19.60 0.85 -2.40
C ASP A 82 20.03 1.72 -3.59
N ASP A 83 19.57 1.39 -4.80
CA ASP A 83 19.83 2.19 -6.01
C ASP A 83 19.18 3.58 -5.90
N VAL A 84 17.93 3.65 -5.43
CA VAL A 84 17.24 4.93 -5.20
C VAL A 84 18.02 5.82 -4.23
N ASN A 85 18.54 5.25 -3.15
CA ASN A 85 19.34 5.99 -2.18
C ASN A 85 20.71 6.40 -2.72
N ALA A 86 21.31 5.60 -3.60
CA ALA A 86 22.58 5.93 -4.25
C ALA A 86 22.43 7.10 -5.22
N GLU A 87 21.34 7.15 -5.99
CA GLU A 87 21.06 8.22 -6.96
C GLU A 87 20.66 9.56 -6.30
N ARG A 88 20.11 9.51 -5.08
CA ARG A 88 19.66 10.67 -4.30
C ARG A 88 18.68 11.54 -5.09
N ASP A 89 18.90 12.84 -5.15
CA ASP A 89 18.06 13.83 -5.84
C ASP A 89 18.54 14.10 -7.28
N THR A 90 19.53 13.35 -7.78
CA THR A 90 20.08 13.52 -9.13
C THR A 90 19.02 13.41 -10.23
N PRO A 91 18.12 12.39 -10.22
CA PRO A 91 17.08 12.28 -11.25
C PRO A 91 16.16 13.51 -11.27
N LEU A 92 15.79 14.02 -10.10
CA LEU A 92 14.94 15.21 -9.98
C LEU A 92 15.65 16.48 -10.45
N LYS A 93 16.93 16.66 -10.10
CA LYS A 93 17.75 17.80 -10.56
C LYS A 93 17.90 17.84 -12.08
N ASN A 94 18.04 16.69 -12.73
CA ASN A 94 18.12 16.61 -14.18
C ASN A 94 16.80 17.10 -14.82
N ILE A 95 15.66 16.62 -14.32
CA ILE A 95 14.33 17.08 -14.78
C ILE A 95 14.17 18.59 -14.58
N ILE A 96 14.55 19.10 -13.41
CA ILE A 96 14.51 20.55 -13.12
C ILE A 96 15.36 21.34 -14.12
N SER A 97 16.56 20.84 -14.45
CA SER A 97 17.47 21.50 -15.39
C SER A 97 16.89 21.53 -16.81
N GLU A 98 16.23 20.46 -17.24
CA GLU A 98 15.54 20.41 -18.54
C GLU A 98 14.37 21.41 -18.62
N LEU A 99 13.68 21.64 -17.49
CA LEU A 99 12.53 22.53 -17.42
C LEU A 99 12.87 24.02 -17.23
N GLY A 100 14.15 24.38 -17.14
CA GLY A 100 14.59 25.78 -17.05
C GLY A 100 15.16 26.23 -15.71
N LYS A 101 15.48 25.27 -14.82
CA LYS A 101 16.08 25.44 -13.48
C LYS A 101 15.11 26.04 -12.45
N LEU A 102 15.37 25.73 -11.18
CA LEU A 102 14.72 26.41 -10.06
C LEU A 102 15.40 27.76 -9.82
N HIS A 103 14.60 28.76 -9.46
CA HIS A 103 15.13 30.04 -9.00
C HIS A 103 15.71 29.85 -7.60
N GLU A 104 17.03 29.97 -7.46
CA GLU A 104 17.67 30.07 -6.15
C GLU A 104 17.55 31.53 -5.67
N ASN A 105 17.10 31.73 -4.42
CA ASN A 105 17.09 33.03 -3.75
C ASN A 105 18.44 33.29 -3.09
#